data_AF-A0A1F2X3Y3-F1
#
_entry.id   AF-A0A1F2X3Y3-F1
#
_cell.length_a   1.000
_cell.length_b   1.000
_cell.length_c   1.000
_cell.angle_alpha   90.00
_cell.angle_beta   90.00
_cell.angle_gamma   90.00
#
_symmetry.space_group_name_H-M   'P 1'
#
loop_
_entity.id
_entity.type
_entity.pdbx_description
1 polymer ?
#
loop_
_entity_poly.entity_id
_entity_poly.type
_entity_poly.pdbx_seq_one_letter_code
_entity_poly.pdbx_strand_id
1 'polypeptide(L)'
;GLHILVNGYVSVYEKKGEYQVIAIDVHPVGKGALILAFEQLKEKLEKMGYFDSLHKKSIPILPKKIGIATSIGGAVIRDIILVLRNRFENFHLIVRDVNVQGTTSSKEICEAIDDLCEYGVDVIILARGGGSLEDLWAFNTEEIAKKIFNCPVPLISAIGHETDYTISDFVADKRAATPSVAGELVILNKTGEIANLKTMLRRIESLANFRINIFRKELTFLIKRRILIKPKTLLDRFNQNASEFYVNLIDNMKKLIRERKEKSYGLSKMIDRKSILKRICIYRIAIKNIDIRMNSCIKNYINLKRSRLKYILEEIREKNPASVLERGFALIYRAEEDKNIKSIEEAKINQKIRILLRDGVLNVKVLDKIYKKLELGFKDGN
;
A
#
# COMPACT_ATOMS: atom_id res chain seq x y z
N GLY A 1 -38.62 65.81 32.42
CA GLY A 1 -39.67 66.26 31.48
C GLY A 1 -39.04 67.12 30.42
N LEU A 2 -39.62 67.18 29.21
CA LEU A 2 -39.13 68.03 28.13
C LEU A 2 -39.39 69.51 28.51
N HIS A 3 -38.35 70.33 28.60
CA HIS A 3 -38.50 71.77 28.84
C HIS A 3 -38.57 72.46 27.48
N ILE A 4 -39.58 73.31 27.27
CA ILE A 4 -39.84 74.02 26.01
C ILE A 4 -39.94 75.53 26.27
N LEU A 5 -39.33 76.33 25.39
CA LEU A 5 -39.55 77.77 25.29
C LEU A 5 -40.75 77.95 24.39
N VAL A 6 -41.77 78.64 24.90
CA VAL A 6 -43.00 78.90 24.15
C VAL A 6 -43.10 80.41 23.95
N ASN A 7 -43.02 80.83 22.68
CA ASN A 7 -43.35 82.19 22.30
C ASN A 7 -44.83 82.24 21.93
N GLY A 8 -45.58 83.12 22.58
CA GLY A 8 -47.04 83.16 22.44
C GLY A 8 -47.64 84.29 23.27
N TYR A 9 -48.96 84.28 23.39
CA TYR A 9 -49.70 85.24 24.22
C TYR A 9 -50.70 84.53 25.12
N VAL A 10 -51.04 85.18 26.23
CA VAL A 10 -52.01 84.67 27.21
C VAL A 10 -53.41 85.12 26.79
N SER A 11 -54.35 84.19 26.71
CA SER A 11 -55.75 84.43 26.37
C SER A 11 -56.65 83.84 27.46
N VAL A 12 -57.80 84.46 27.72
CA VAL A 12 -58.77 84.00 28.74
C VAL A 12 -59.97 83.38 28.06
N TYR A 13 -60.35 82.17 28.48
CA TYR A 13 -61.60 81.56 28.03
C TYR A 13 -62.75 82.01 28.95
N GLU A 14 -63.45 83.07 28.52
CA GLU A 14 -64.42 83.82 29.34
C GLU A 14 -65.54 82.97 29.95
N LYS A 15 -65.98 81.89 29.27
CA LYS A 15 -67.05 81.01 29.79
C LYS A 15 -66.68 80.21 31.04
N LYS A 16 -65.38 80.02 31.32
CA LYS A 16 -64.89 79.28 32.51
C LYS A 16 -63.86 80.03 33.36
N GLY A 17 -63.41 81.22 32.92
CA GLY A 17 -62.41 82.02 33.64
C GLY A 17 -61.00 81.41 33.66
N GLU A 18 -60.72 80.47 32.75
CA GLU A 18 -59.42 79.80 32.66
C GLU A 18 -58.46 80.61 31.78
N TYR A 19 -57.26 80.87 32.29
CA TYR A 19 -56.16 81.45 31.52
C TYR A 19 -55.47 80.35 30.71
N GLN A 20 -55.28 80.59 29.41
CA GLN A 20 -54.62 79.69 28.49
C GLN A 20 -53.48 80.42 27.77
N VAL A 21 -52.37 79.74 27.53
CA VAL A 21 -51.26 80.29 26.74
C VAL A 21 -51.35 79.72 25.33
N ILE A 22 -51.55 80.58 24.33
CA ILE A 22 -51.58 80.19 22.92
C ILE A 22 -50.15 80.28 22.39
N ALA A 23 -49.54 79.12 22.12
CA ALA A 23 -48.20 78.99 21.57
C ALA A 23 -48.19 79.33 20.07
N ILE A 24 -47.39 80.30 19.65
CA ILE A 24 -47.11 80.63 18.24
C ILE A 24 -45.90 79.83 17.76
N ASP A 25 -44.87 79.72 18.60
CA ASP A 25 -43.66 78.95 18.30
C ASP A 25 -43.19 78.20 19.56
N VAL A 26 -42.70 76.98 19.36
CA VAL A 26 -42.29 76.07 20.44
C VAL A 26 -40.90 75.53 20.11
N HIS A 27 -39.92 75.88 20.92
CA HIS A 27 -38.57 75.36 20.79
C HIS A 27 -38.19 74.54 22.03
N PRO A 28 -37.64 73.32 21.87
CA PRO A 28 -37.08 72.59 23.00
C PRO A 28 -35.90 73.36 23.59
N VAL A 29 -35.92 73.62 24.89
CA VAL A 29 -34.83 74.29 25.60
C VAL A 29 -33.86 73.22 26.11
N GLY A 30 -32.59 73.34 25.70
CA GLY A 30 -31.49 72.55 26.23
C GLY A 30 -30.98 71.44 25.29
N LYS A 31 -30.37 70.41 25.88
CA LYS A 31 -29.57 69.32 25.25
C LYS A 31 -30.12 68.73 23.94
N GLY A 32 -31.43 68.77 23.71
CA GLY A 32 -32.05 68.26 22.47
C GLY A 32 -31.68 69.06 21.21
N ALA A 33 -31.50 70.38 21.30
CA ALA A 33 -31.11 71.19 20.14
C ALA A 33 -29.66 70.89 19.68
N LEU A 34 -28.75 70.68 20.63
CA LEU A 34 -27.37 70.30 20.35
C LEU A 34 -27.29 68.88 19.75
N ILE A 35 -28.09 67.94 20.26
CA ILE A 35 -28.14 66.58 19.70
C ILE A 35 -28.66 66.61 18.25
N LEU A 36 -29.74 67.34 17.98
CA LEU A 36 -30.28 67.47 16.63
C LEU A 36 -29.26 68.12 15.67
N ALA A 37 -28.59 69.19 16.10
CA ALA A 37 -27.54 69.84 15.31
C ALA A 37 -26.33 68.92 15.07
N PHE A 38 -25.98 68.08 16.03
CA PHE A 38 -24.92 67.08 15.88
C PHE A 38 -25.29 66.02 14.85
N GLU A 39 -26.51 65.47 14.91
CA GLU A 39 -26.99 64.48 13.95
C GLU A 39 -27.03 65.04 12.52
N GLN A 40 -27.53 66.27 12.36
CA GLN A 40 -27.56 66.97 11.06
C GLN A 40 -26.15 67.19 10.51
N LEU A 41 -25.20 67.63 11.36
CA LEU A 41 -23.82 67.84 10.95
C LEU A 41 -23.11 66.52 10.60
N LYS A 42 -23.36 65.46 11.38
CA LYS A 42 -22.83 64.13 11.13
C LYS A 42 -23.29 63.61 9.77
N GLU A 43 -24.59 63.67 9.48
CA GLU A 43 -25.13 63.20 8.20
C GLU A 43 -24.59 64.02 7.02
N LYS A 44 -24.46 65.35 7.19
CA LYS A 44 -23.87 66.24 6.17
C LYS A 44 -22.41 65.83 5.85
N LEU A 45 -21.58 65.63 6.86
CA LEU A 45 -20.15 65.30 6.69
C LEU A 45 -19.95 63.86 6.19
N GLU A 46 -20.81 62.93 6.60
CA GLU A 46 -20.80 61.55 6.11
C GLU A 46 -21.10 61.51 4.61
N LYS A 47 -22.10 62.26 4.13
CA LYS A 47 -22.39 62.40 2.70
C LYS A 47 -21.24 63.03 1.90
N MET A 48 -20.41 63.84 2.54
CA MET A 48 -19.20 64.42 1.94
C MET A 48 -18.00 63.46 1.93
N GLY A 49 -18.12 62.26 2.52
CA GLY A 49 -17.05 61.25 2.56
C GLY A 49 -15.98 61.49 3.62
N TYR A 50 -16.18 62.42 4.56
CA TYR A 50 -15.15 62.81 5.53
C TYR A 50 -14.81 61.70 6.54
N PHE A 51 -15.67 60.68 6.66
CA PHE A 51 -15.48 59.56 7.60
C PHE A 51 -14.89 58.32 6.93
N ASP A 52 -14.67 58.36 5.61
CA ASP A 52 -14.23 57.20 4.85
C ASP A 52 -12.84 56.74 5.27
N SER A 53 -12.73 55.44 5.56
CA SER A 53 -11.47 54.81 5.99
C SER A 53 -10.33 54.93 4.96
N LEU A 54 -10.66 55.17 3.67
CA LEU A 54 -9.68 55.36 2.60
C LEU A 54 -8.84 56.63 2.76
N HIS A 55 -9.37 57.64 3.44
CA HIS A 55 -8.68 58.91 3.67
C HIS A 55 -7.86 58.92 4.97
N LYS A 56 -8.01 57.88 5.80
CA LYS A 56 -7.34 57.79 7.10
C LYS A 56 -5.89 57.34 6.94
N LYS A 57 -4.99 58.05 7.61
CA LYS A 57 -3.54 57.85 7.61
C LYS A 57 -3.11 56.85 8.66
N SER A 58 -2.04 56.10 8.36
CA SER A 58 -1.42 55.23 9.35
C SER A 58 -0.55 56.06 10.30
N ILE A 59 -0.62 55.72 11.59
CA ILE A 59 0.26 56.30 12.60
C ILE A 59 1.66 55.68 12.43
N PRO A 60 2.73 56.49 12.39
CA PRO A 60 4.10 55.98 12.40
C PRO A 60 4.36 55.08 13.61
N ILE A 61 5.08 53.98 13.42
CA ILE A 61 5.36 53.01 14.51
C ILE A 61 6.24 53.62 15.61
N LEU A 62 7.13 54.54 15.22
CA LEU A 62 8.08 55.23 16.10
C LEU A 62 8.15 56.72 15.73
N PRO A 63 7.15 57.53 16.14
CA PRO A 63 7.18 58.97 15.91
C PRO A 63 8.31 59.61 16.74
N LYS A 64 9.13 60.45 16.10
CA LYS A 64 10.22 61.19 16.75
C LYS A 64 9.71 62.48 17.39
N LYS A 65 8.69 63.10 16.79
CA LYS A 65 8.06 64.33 17.28
C LYS A 65 6.56 64.10 17.42
N ILE A 66 6.05 64.22 18.64
CA ILE A 66 4.62 64.07 18.95
C ILE A 66 4.08 65.45 19.31
N GLY A 67 3.08 65.91 18.56
CA GLY A 67 2.33 67.13 18.85
C GLY A 67 1.14 66.83 19.75
N ILE A 68 0.91 67.65 20.79
CA ILE A 68 -0.29 67.59 21.63
C ILE A 68 -0.97 68.95 21.62
N ALA A 69 -2.25 68.98 21.22
CA ALA A 69 -3.13 70.13 21.38
C ALA A 69 -4.06 69.85 22.58
N THR A 70 -3.82 70.55 23.69
CA THR A 70 -4.60 70.45 24.93
C THR A 70 -4.32 71.68 25.81
N SER A 71 -5.15 71.93 26.82
CA SER A 71 -4.84 72.91 27.86
C SER A 71 -3.70 72.42 28.77
N ILE A 72 -2.67 73.24 28.96
CA ILE A 72 -1.50 72.96 29.83
C ILE A 72 -1.91 72.79 31.30
N GLY A 73 -2.99 73.43 31.73
CA GLY A 73 -3.49 73.36 33.11
C GLY A 73 -4.16 72.03 33.50
N GLY A 74 -4.51 71.19 32.52
CA GLY A 74 -5.28 69.96 32.75
C GLY A 74 -4.45 68.75 33.19
N ALA A 75 -5.08 67.78 33.86
CA ALA A 75 -4.45 66.49 34.21
C ALA A 75 -4.09 65.64 32.97
N VAL A 76 -4.84 65.85 31.88
CA VAL A 76 -4.75 65.16 30.58
C VAL A 76 -3.33 65.08 30.03
N ILE A 77 -2.59 66.21 30.06
CA ILE A 77 -1.23 66.26 29.52
C ILE A 77 -0.27 65.39 30.34
N ARG A 78 -0.46 65.34 31.67
CA ARG A 78 0.38 64.54 32.58
C ARG A 78 0.14 63.05 32.34
N ASP A 79 -1.11 62.67 32.13
CA ASP A 79 -1.50 61.28 31.84
C ASP A 79 -0.87 60.80 30.52
N ILE A 80 -0.96 61.61 29.46
CA ILE A 80 -0.33 61.29 28.17
C ILE A 80 1.20 61.18 28.31
N ILE A 81 1.84 62.14 29.01
CA ILE A 81 3.29 62.12 29.23
C ILE A 81 3.73 60.86 29.99
N LEU A 82 2.99 60.48 31.03
CA LEU A 82 3.29 59.30 31.85
C LEU A 82 3.26 58.03 31.00
N VAL A 83 2.20 57.85 30.19
CA VAL A 83 2.04 56.68 29.33
C VAL A 83 3.13 56.63 28.26
N LEU A 84 3.41 57.76 27.59
CA LEU A 84 4.45 57.82 26.55
C LEU A 84 5.83 57.45 27.13
N ARG A 85 6.21 58.03 28.29
CA ARG A 85 7.49 57.74 28.95
C ARG A 85 7.61 56.29 29.39
N ASN A 86 6.54 55.70 29.94
CA ASN A 86 6.55 54.30 30.37
C ASN A 86 6.71 53.32 29.19
N ARG A 87 6.25 53.70 27.98
CA ARG A 87 6.31 52.84 26.80
C ARG A 87 7.64 52.96 26.04
N PHE A 88 8.09 54.17 25.73
CA PHE A 88 9.33 54.40 24.99
C PHE A 88 9.80 55.85 25.16
N GLU A 89 11.03 56.07 25.63
CA GLU A 89 11.51 57.42 25.98
C GLU A 89 12.07 58.24 24.81
N ASN A 90 12.20 57.66 23.61
CA ASN A 90 12.88 58.29 22.47
C ASN A 90 11.91 59.09 21.58
N PHE A 91 11.31 60.14 22.13
CA PHE A 91 10.45 61.08 21.43
C PHE A 91 10.66 62.52 21.92
N HIS A 92 10.32 63.49 21.08
CA HIS A 92 10.21 64.90 21.43
C HIS A 92 8.73 65.27 21.51
N LEU A 93 8.33 65.90 22.60
CA LEU A 93 6.95 66.32 22.81
C LEU A 93 6.83 67.83 22.55
N ILE A 94 5.92 68.20 21.65
CA ILE A 94 5.57 69.59 21.39
C ILE A 94 4.13 69.79 21.82
N VAL A 95 3.93 70.73 22.74
CA VAL A 95 2.63 71.00 23.34
C VAL A 95 2.19 72.37 22.87
N ARG A 96 1.04 72.43 22.22
CA ARG A 96 0.38 73.68 21.88
C ARG A 96 -0.79 73.88 22.83
N ASP A 97 -0.67 74.88 23.69
CA ASP A 97 -1.73 75.26 24.62
C ASP A 97 -2.94 75.81 23.85
N VAL A 98 -4.13 75.27 24.14
CA VAL A 98 -5.39 75.71 23.54
C VAL A 98 -6.52 75.62 24.55
N ASN A 99 -7.49 76.53 24.45
CA ASN A 99 -8.74 76.38 25.19
C ASN A 99 -9.55 75.24 24.57
N VAL A 100 -9.78 74.18 25.34
CA VAL A 100 -10.54 72.99 24.93
C VAL A 100 -12.03 73.06 25.31
N GLN A 101 -12.47 74.20 25.85
CA GLN A 101 -13.82 74.51 26.32
C GLN A 101 -14.16 75.96 26.01
N GLY A 102 -15.39 76.21 25.57
CA GLY A 102 -15.89 77.54 25.25
C GLY A 102 -16.15 77.74 23.76
N THR A 103 -16.74 78.89 23.42
CA THR A 103 -17.18 79.22 22.05
C THR A 103 -16.03 79.60 21.12
N THR A 104 -14.90 80.09 21.65
CA THR A 104 -13.69 80.44 20.87
C THR A 104 -12.78 79.24 20.61
N SER A 105 -12.97 78.13 21.34
CA SER A 105 -12.11 76.95 21.29
C SER A 105 -11.97 76.32 19.92
N SER A 106 -13.03 76.32 19.11
CA SER A 106 -12.98 75.67 17.79
C SER A 106 -11.92 76.30 16.87
N LYS A 107 -11.80 77.63 16.90
CA LYS A 107 -10.79 78.36 16.11
C LYS A 107 -9.38 78.15 16.64
N GLU A 108 -9.21 78.23 17.97
CA GLU A 108 -7.91 78.00 18.60
C GLU A 108 -7.38 76.58 18.35
N ILE A 109 -8.27 75.57 18.35
CA ILE A 109 -7.92 74.19 18.00
C ILE A 109 -7.46 74.09 16.54
N CYS A 110 -8.15 74.78 15.62
CA CYS A 110 -7.74 74.80 14.21
C CYS A 110 -6.37 75.44 14.01
N GLU A 111 -6.10 76.55 14.70
CA GLU A 111 -4.79 77.22 14.69
C GLU A 111 -3.70 76.33 15.28
N ALA A 112 -3.99 75.61 16.37
CA ALA A 112 -3.02 74.69 16.95
C ALA A 112 -2.68 73.50 16.06
N ILE A 113 -3.64 73.00 15.28
CA ILE A 113 -3.36 71.96 14.28
C ILE A 113 -2.39 72.50 13.21
N ASP A 114 -2.57 73.75 12.76
CA ASP A 114 -1.65 74.40 11.81
C ASP A 114 -0.26 74.58 12.40
N ASP A 115 -0.17 75.16 13.59
CA ASP A 115 1.10 75.42 14.28
C ASP A 115 1.91 74.12 14.45
N LEU A 116 1.24 73.02 14.81
CA LEU A 116 1.86 71.70 14.96
C LEU A 116 2.29 71.09 13.62
N CYS A 117 1.49 71.29 12.56
CA CYS A 117 1.86 70.87 11.22
C CYS A 117 3.07 71.65 10.69
N GLU A 118 3.12 72.97 10.89
CA GLU A 118 4.23 73.83 10.47
C GLU A 118 5.52 73.49 11.21
N TYR A 119 5.43 73.15 12.51
CA TYR A 119 6.57 72.67 13.29
C TYR A 119 7.15 71.34 12.78
N GLY A 120 6.36 70.57 12.01
CA GLY A 120 6.75 69.29 11.43
C GLY A 120 6.77 68.17 12.47
N VAL A 121 5.64 67.96 13.16
CA VAL A 121 5.41 66.77 14.01
C VAL A 121 5.02 65.55 13.17
N ASP A 122 5.31 64.36 13.68
CA ASP A 122 5.01 63.09 12.97
C ASP A 122 3.57 62.61 13.23
N VAL A 123 2.98 63.04 14.36
CA VAL A 123 1.61 62.70 14.79
C VAL A 123 1.08 63.78 15.72
N ILE A 124 -0.22 64.06 15.64
CA ILE A 124 -0.92 65.03 16.50
C ILE A 124 -1.92 64.27 17.39
N ILE A 125 -1.92 64.59 18.68
CA ILE A 125 -2.93 64.15 19.63
C ILE A 125 -3.78 65.37 20.00
N LEU A 126 -5.05 65.35 19.63
CA LEU A 126 -6.03 66.30 20.11
C LEU A 126 -6.70 65.71 21.35
N ALA A 127 -6.38 66.26 22.52
CA ALA A 127 -6.77 65.65 23.78
C ALA A 127 -7.61 66.59 24.64
N ARG A 128 -8.57 66.01 25.35
CA ARG A 128 -9.36 66.68 26.36
C ARG A 128 -9.74 65.69 27.45
N GLY A 129 -9.94 66.19 28.66
CA GLY A 129 -10.55 65.43 29.75
C GLY A 129 -12.08 65.38 29.60
N GLY A 130 -12.73 64.67 30.53
CA GLY A 130 -14.19 64.63 30.62
C GLY A 130 -14.86 66.00 30.65
N GLY A 131 -16.15 66.02 30.38
CA GLY A 131 -16.96 67.25 30.44
C GLY A 131 -18.41 67.00 30.05
N SER A 132 -19.22 68.05 30.13
CA SER A 132 -20.60 68.00 29.65
C SER A 132 -20.66 68.02 28.11
N LEU A 133 -21.86 67.76 27.56
CA LEU A 133 -22.08 67.85 26.11
C LEU A 133 -21.88 69.27 25.57
N GLU A 134 -22.23 70.30 26.35
CA GLU A 134 -22.04 71.71 25.95
C GLU A 134 -20.56 72.04 25.78
N ASP A 135 -19.77 71.44 26.65
CA ASP A 135 -18.33 71.55 26.71
C ASP A 135 -17.66 70.88 25.50
N LEU A 136 -18.09 69.68 25.13
CA LEU A 136 -17.59 68.94 23.96
C LEU A 136 -17.99 69.56 22.62
N TRP A 137 -18.91 70.54 22.63
CA TRP A 137 -19.42 71.17 21.42
C TRP A 137 -18.34 71.87 20.60
N ALA A 138 -17.26 72.34 21.24
CA ALA A 138 -16.10 72.90 20.55
C ALA A 138 -15.58 71.98 19.43
N PHE A 139 -15.67 70.67 19.61
CA PHE A 139 -15.17 69.64 18.68
C PHE A 139 -16.21 69.16 17.65
N ASN A 140 -17.43 69.70 17.71
CA ASN A 140 -18.58 69.39 16.85
C ASN A 140 -18.86 70.54 15.87
N THR A 141 -17.84 70.96 15.14
CA THR A 141 -17.94 72.07 14.18
C THR A 141 -17.43 71.65 12.80
N GLU A 142 -18.01 72.23 11.75
CA GLU A 142 -17.61 71.96 10.36
C GLU A 142 -16.17 72.41 10.07
N GLU A 143 -15.73 73.51 10.70
CA GLU A 143 -14.38 74.04 10.58
C GLU A 143 -13.33 73.02 11.04
N ILE A 144 -13.51 72.41 12.22
CA ILE A 144 -12.60 71.38 12.74
C ILE A 144 -12.64 70.12 11.87
N ALA A 145 -13.82 69.67 11.44
CA ALA A 145 -13.92 68.51 10.55
C ALA A 145 -13.11 68.72 9.27
N LYS A 146 -13.26 69.89 8.63
CA LYS A 146 -12.47 70.26 7.46
C LYS A 146 -10.99 70.39 7.77
N LYS A 147 -10.64 70.85 8.96
CA LYS A 147 -9.24 71.00 9.37
C LYS A 147 -8.55 69.66 9.56
N ILE A 148 -9.17 68.75 10.31
CA ILE A 148 -8.66 67.40 10.57
C ILE A 148 -8.53 66.63 9.26
N PHE A 149 -9.56 66.68 8.39
CA PHE A 149 -9.53 65.96 7.11
C PHE A 149 -8.39 66.41 6.18
N ASN A 150 -8.10 67.72 6.15
CA ASN A 150 -7.03 68.28 5.30
C ASN A 150 -5.65 68.31 5.98
N CYS A 151 -5.55 67.87 7.24
CA CYS A 151 -4.30 67.87 7.99
C CYS A 151 -3.29 66.91 7.33
N PRO A 152 -2.07 67.34 6.97
CA PRO A 152 -1.08 66.47 6.32
C PRO A 152 -0.53 65.38 7.26
N VAL A 153 -0.51 65.64 8.57
CA VAL A 153 -0.01 64.76 9.63
C VAL A 153 -1.14 63.90 10.20
N PRO A 154 -0.90 62.62 10.57
CA PRO A 154 -1.93 61.79 11.20
C PRO A 154 -2.38 62.38 12.55
N LEU A 155 -3.70 62.42 12.77
CA LEU A 155 -4.33 63.00 13.94
C LEU A 155 -5.12 61.95 14.73
N ILE A 156 -4.89 61.94 16.03
CA ILE A 156 -5.57 61.07 17.00
C ILE A 156 -6.48 61.92 17.87
N SER A 157 -7.76 61.57 17.88
CA SER A 157 -8.75 62.22 18.73
C SER A 157 -8.88 61.50 20.06
N ALA A 158 -8.73 62.24 21.16
CA ALA A 158 -8.77 61.75 22.54
C ALA A 158 -9.59 62.71 23.43
N ILE A 159 -10.82 63.02 23.01
CA ILE A 159 -11.62 64.13 23.55
C ILE A 159 -12.65 63.67 24.60
N GLY A 160 -13.23 62.48 24.43
CA GLY A 160 -14.34 61.97 25.24
C GLY A 160 -14.01 60.72 26.05
N HIS A 161 -15.04 60.11 26.66
CA HIS A 161 -15.02 58.76 27.22
C HIS A 161 -15.61 57.75 26.21
N GLU A 162 -15.73 56.47 26.58
CA GLU A 162 -16.20 55.41 25.69
C GLU A 162 -17.56 55.71 25.00
N THR A 163 -18.47 56.43 25.67
CA THR A 163 -19.83 56.74 25.19
C THR A 163 -19.96 58.06 24.43
N ASP A 164 -19.00 58.97 24.58
CA ASP A 164 -19.11 60.33 24.05
C ASP A 164 -18.36 60.40 22.72
N TYR A 165 -19.11 60.49 21.62
CA TYR A 165 -18.56 60.62 20.27
C TYR A 165 -18.70 62.06 19.78
N THR A 166 -17.61 62.61 19.29
CA THR A 166 -17.58 63.92 18.64
C THR A 166 -17.36 63.78 17.13
N ILE A 167 -17.68 64.82 16.37
CA ILE A 167 -17.37 64.87 14.93
C ILE A 167 -15.87 64.72 14.69
N SER A 168 -15.05 65.32 15.56
CA SER A 168 -13.60 65.17 15.52
C SER A 168 -13.15 63.71 15.63
N ASP A 169 -13.82 62.88 16.44
CA ASP A 169 -13.52 61.45 16.56
C ASP A 169 -13.82 60.65 15.27
N PHE A 170 -14.85 61.04 14.53
CA PHE A 170 -15.21 60.37 13.28
C PHE A 170 -14.25 60.72 12.14
N VAL A 171 -13.83 61.98 12.07
CA VAL A 171 -12.94 62.49 11.03
C VAL A 171 -11.48 62.10 11.28
N ALA A 172 -11.05 62.02 12.54
CA ALA A 172 -9.68 61.65 12.90
C ALA A 172 -9.26 60.28 12.33
N ASP A 173 -7.96 60.13 12.10
CA ASP A 173 -7.37 58.89 11.58
C ASP A 173 -7.54 57.73 12.56
N LYS A 174 -7.41 58.04 13.86
CA LYS A 174 -7.72 57.13 14.95
C LYS A 174 -8.42 57.84 16.10
N ARG A 175 -9.33 57.11 16.73
CA ARG A 175 -9.96 57.50 17.99
C ARG A 175 -9.29 56.78 19.15
N ALA A 176 -9.04 57.50 20.22
CA ALA A 176 -8.68 56.98 21.52
C ALA A 176 -9.81 57.27 22.52
N ALA A 177 -10.23 56.25 23.27
CA ALA A 177 -11.33 56.40 24.25
C ALA A 177 -10.93 57.23 25.48
N THR A 178 -9.63 57.41 25.73
CA THR A 178 -9.09 58.26 26.79
C THR A 178 -7.75 58.86 26.35
N PRO A 179 -7.32 59.98 26.96
CA PRO A 179 -5.98 60.53 26.75
C PRO A 179 -4.85 59.52 26.98
N SER A 180 -4.97 58.67 28.02
CA SER A 180 -4.00 57.61 28.29
C SER A 180 -3.91 56.61 27.14
N VAL A 181 -5.06 56.15 26.62
CA VAL A 181 -5.12 55.24 25.45
C VAL A 181 -4.51 55.89 24.21
N ALA A 182 -4.65 57.21 24.05
CA ALA A 182 -4.01 57.93 22.95
C ALA A 182 -2.49 57.79 22.99
N GLY A 183 -1.87 57.96 24.17
CA GLY A 183 -0.45 57.71 24.37
C GLY A 183 -0.04 56.27 24.05
N GLU A 184 -0.90 55.29 24.36
CA GLU A 184 -0.64 53.88 24.03
C GLU A 184 -0.70 53.56 22.53
N LEU A 185 -1.57 54.24 21.78
CA LEU A 185 -1.72 54.07 20.34
C LEU A 185 -0.60 54.74 19.54
N VAL A 186 -0.03 55.82 20.07
CA VAL A 186 0.99 56.63 19.40
C VAL A 186 2.34 55.94 19.35
N ILE A 187 2.72 55.25 20.43
CA ILE A 187 4.08 54.74 20.59
C ILE A 187 4.12 53.26 20.96
N LEU A 188 5.04 52.56 20.30
CA LEU A 188 5.35 51.16 20.52
C LEU A 188 5.72 50.87 21.97
N ASN A 189 5.34 49.69 22.48
CA ASN A 189 5.80 49.22 23.77
C ASN A 189 7.20 48.59 23.66
N LYS A 190 8.23 49.29 24.15
CA LYS A 190 9.64 48.83 24.14
C LYS A 190 9.81 47.44 24.74
N THR A 191 9.18 47.21 25.90
CA THR A 191 9.39 46.00 26.68
C THR A 191 8.80 44.79 25.99
N GLY A 192 7.59 44.95 25.42
CA GLY A 192 6.93 43.95 24.60
C GLY A 192 7.75 43.58 23.37
N GLU A 193 8.25 44.56 22.64
CA GLU A 193 9.04 44.28 21.42
C GLU A 193 10.41 43.67 21.70
N ILE A 194 11.08 44.07 22.77
CA ILE A 194 12.32 43.39 23.20
C ILE A 194 12.04 41.94 23.57
N ALA A 195 10.90 41.65 24.23
CA ALA A 195 10.50 40.29 24.55
C ALA A 195 10.18 39.47 23.28
N ASN A 196 9.51 40.08 22.30
CA ASN A 196 9.24 39.47 20.99
C ASN A 196 10.55 39.12 20.27
N LEU A 197 11.49 40.06 20.20
CA LEU A 197 12.81 39.84 19.58
C LEU A 197 13.59 38.72 20.27
N LYS A 198 13.60 38.69 21.62
CA LYS A 198 14.23 37.59 22.38
C LYS A 198 13.59 36.24 22.07
N THR A 199 12.27 36.20 21.91
CA THR A 199 11.54 34.97 21.56
C THR A 199 11.87 34.51 20.15
N MET A 200 11.97 35.44 19.19
CA MET A 200 12.40 35.15 17.83
C MET A 200 13.84 34.62 17.78
N LEU A 201 14.76 35.22 18.54
CA LEU A 201 16.15 34.73 18.64
C LEU A 201 16.22 33.31 19.18
N ARG A 202 15.54 33.02 20.30
CA ARG A 202 15.48 31.66 20.87
C ARG A 202 14.92 30.64 19.88
N ARG A 203 13.94 31.04 19.07
CA ARG A 203 13.36 30.19 18.03
C ARG A 203 14.39 29.88 16.93
N ILE A 204 15.15 30.87 16.48
CA ILE A 204 16.22 30.69 15.49
C ILE A 204 17.29 29.75 16.05
N GLU A 205 17.74 29.96 17.28
CA GLU A 205 18.74 29.08 17.94
C GLU A 205 18.25 27.63 18.03
N SER A 206 16.99 27.43 18.43
CA SER A 206 16.39 26.10 18.50
C SER A 206 16.35 25.40 17.14
N LEU A 207 15.94 26.12 16.09
CA LEU A 207 15.91 25.57 14.73
C LEU A 207 17.31 25.23 14.19
N ALA A 208 18.29 26.09 14.45
CA ALA A 208 19.69 25.85 14.09
C ALA A 208 20.23 24.60 14.80
N ASN A 209 20.03 24.49 16.12
CA ASN A 209 20.45 23.33 16.91
C ASN A 209 19.76 22.05 16.45
N PHE A 210 18.48 22.11 16.14
CA PHE A 210 17.74 20.98 15.58
C PHE A 210 18.35 20.51 14.26
N ARG A 211 18.65 21.45 13.35
CA ARG A 211 19.26 21.14 12.05
C ARG A 211 20.67 20.55 12.19
N ILE A 212 21.48 21.11 13.08
CA ILE A 212 22.82 20.58 13.41
C ILE A 212 22.72 19.14 13.94
N ASN A 213 21.75 18.87 14.81
CA ASN A 213 21.55 17.53 15.36
C ASN A 213 21.12 16.50 14.31
N ILE A 214 20.30 16.90 13.33
CA ILE A 214 19.97 16.05 12.19
C ILE A 214 21.23 15.71 11.40
N PHE A 215 22.03 16.71 11.01
CA PHE A 215 23.26 16.46 10.25
C PHE A 215 24.28 15.63 11.03
N ARG A 216 24.41 15.83 12.35
CA ARG A 216 25.24 14.97 13.20
C ARG A 216 24.76 13.52 13.21
N LYS A 217 23.44 13.29 13.27
CA LYS A 217 22.86 11.94 13.19
C LYS A 217 23.13 11.29 11.82
N GLU A 218 22.97 12.04 10.74
CA GLU A 218 23.29 11.55 9.39
C GLU A 218 24.78 11.23 9.24
N LEU A 219 25.66 12.12 9.68
CA LEU A 219 27.11 11.91 9.64
C LEU A 219 27.50 10.68 10.46
N THR A 220 26.99 10.54 11.68
CA THR A 220 27.27 9.38 12.53
C THR A 220 26.72 8.09 11.92
N PHE A 221 25.55 8.13 11.28
CA PHE A 221 25.01 6.99 10.53
C PHE A 221 25.91 6.61 9.34
N LEU A 222 26.37 7.58 8.56
CA LEU A 222 27.27 7.34 7.43
C LEU A 222 28.62 6.77 7.90
N ILE A 223 29.24 7.36 8.91
CA ILE A 223 30.49 6.86 9.50
C ILE A 223 30.31 5.44 10.06
N LYS A 224 29.16 5.17 10.70
CA LYS A 224 28.86 3.85 11.27
C LYS A 224 28.46 2.80 10.24
N ARG A 225 28.35 3.13 8.94
CA ARG A 225 28.09 2.11 7.92
C ARG A 225 29.20 1.07 7.92
N ARG A 226 28.78 -0.18 8.11
CA ARG A 226 29.65 -1.37 8.16
C ARG A 226 30.57 -1.50 6.94
N ILE A 227 30.14 -0.97 5.79
CA ILE A 227 30.89 -0.92 4.53
C ILE A 227 32.17 -0.07 4.65
N LEU A 228 32.11 1.05 5.37
CA LEU A 228 33.27 1.93 5.60
C LEU A 228 34.14 1.45 6.76
N ILE A 229 33.56 0.77 7.75
CA ILE A 229 34.29 0.26 8.93
C ILE A 229 35.08 -1.01 8.60
N LYS A 230 34.52 -1.93 7.81
CA LYS A 230 35.19 -3.19 7.42
C LYS A 230 34.96 -3.50 5.93
N PRO A 231 35.63 -2.76 5.02
CA PRO A 231 35.56 -3.05 3.58
C PRO A 231 36.06 -4.46 3.26
N LYS A 232 37.00 -5.00 4.06
CA LYS A 232 37.48 -6.39 3.93
C LYS A 232 36.35 -7.42 4.00
N THR A 233 35.35 -7.27 4.88
CA THR A 233 34.25 -8.25 4.93
C THR A 233 33.41 -8.35 3.65
N LEU A 234 33.33 -7.28 2.86
CA LEU A 234 32.70 -7.34 1.53
C LEU A 234 33.60 -8.08 0.54
N LEU A 235 34.90 -7.76 0.52
CA LEU A 235 35.88 -8.48 -0.29
C LEU A 235 35.96 -9.97 0.08
N ASP A 236 35.89 -10.31 1.36
CA ASP A 236 35.96 -11.68 1.85
C ASP A 236 34.80 -12.52 1.27
N ARG A 237 33.60 -11.94 1.16
CA ARG A 237 32.45 -12.59 0.51
C ARG A 237 32.67 -12.81 -0.98
N PHE A 238 33.22 -11.82 -1.68
CA PHE A 238 33.56 -11.97 -3.11
C PHE A 238 34.68 -13.00 -3.31
N ASN A 239 35.68 -13.03 -2.44
CA ASN A 239 36.78 -13.99 -2.48
C ASN A 239 36.30 -15.42 -2.17
N GLN A 240 35.37 -15.59 -1.22
CA GLN A 240 34.74 -16.88 -0.95
C GLN A 240 33.98 -17.39 -2.17
N ASN A 241 33.13 -16.55 -2.78
CA ASN A 241 32.40 -16.91 -3.99
C ASN A 241 33.35 -17.25 -5.15
N ALA A 242 34.41 -16.45 -5.34
CA ALA A 242 35.41 -16.72 -6.37
C ALA A 242 36.13 -18.07 -6.14
N SER A 243 36.42 -18.40 -4.88
CA SER A 243 37.03 -19.69 -4.51
C SER A 243 36.09 -20.85 -4.78
N GLU A 244 34.80 -20.72 -4.44
CA GLU A 244 33.78 -21.73 -4.71
C GLU A 244 33.58 -21.95 -6.22
N PHE A 245 33.50 -20.87 -7.02
CA PHE A 245 33.45 -20.97 -8.48
C PHE A 245 34.68 -21.64 -9.07
N TYR A 246 35.87 -21.36 -8.51
CA TYR A 246 37.12 -21.98 -8.95
C TYR A 246 37.12 -23.49 -8.70
N VAL A 247 36.70 -23.94 -7.50
CA VAL A 247 36.59 -25.36 -7.17
C VAL A 247 35.57 -26.05 -8.08
N ASN A 248 34.38 -25.46 -8.24
CA ASN A 248 33.33 -26.01 -9.09
C ASN A 248 33.78 -26.11 -10.56
N LEU A 249 34.54 -25.14 -11.06
CA LEU A 249 35.10 -25.16 -12.41
C LEU A 249 36.10 -26.31 -12.57
N ILE A 250 37.02 -26.48 -11.61
CA ILE A 250 38.00 -27.58 -11.64
C ILE A 250 37.32 -28.93 -11.62
N ASP A 251 36.32 -29.13 -10.76
CA ASP A 251 35.63 -30.42 -10.64
C ASP A 251 34.80 -30.73 -11.88
N ASN A 252 34.13 -29.74 -12.46
CA ASN A 252 33.44 -29.90 -13.73
C ASN A 252 34.40 -30.24 -14.88
N MET A 253 35.58 -29.60 -14.94
CA MET A 253 36.60 -29.93 -15.92
C MET A 253 37.12 -31.36 -15.75
N LYS A 254 37.41 -31.78 -14.51
CA LYS A 254 37.83 -33.15 -14.20
C LYS A 254 36.76 -34.17 -14.60
N LYS A 255 35.48 -33.88 -14.32
CA LYS A 255 34.35 -34.72 -14.68
C LYS A 255 34.24 -34.88 -16.20
N LEU A 256 34.31 -33.77 -16.96
CA LEU A 256 34.30 -33.80 -18.42
C LEU A 256 35.46 -34.61 -19.00
N ILE A 257 36.67 -34.44 -18.47
CA ILE A 257 37.84 -35.21 -18.90
C ILE A 257 37.64 -36.70 -18.62
N ARG A 258 37.12 -37.07 -17.44
CA ARG A 258 36.84 -38.47 -17.08
C ARG A 258 35.80 -39.08 -18.01
N GLU A 259 34.67 -38.41 -18.23
CA GLU A 259 33.62 -38.90 -19.14
C GLU A 259 34.13 -39.09 -20.57
N ARG A 260 34.96 -38.16 -21.06
CA ARG A 260 35.59 -38.28 -22.39
C ARG A 260 36.58 -39.45 -22.44
N LYS A 261 37.39 -39.66 -21.41
CA LYS A 261 38.31 -40.81 -21.30
C LYS A 261 37.55 -42.14 -21.25
N GLU A 262 36.47 -42.22 -20.46
CA GLU A 262 35.64 -43.42 -20.35
C GLU A 262 34.95 -43.75 -21.67
N LYS A 263 34.39 -42.76 -22.37
CA LYS A 263 33.83 -42.94 -23.72
C LYS A 263 34.89 -43.44 -24.71
N SER A 264 36.07 -42.82 -24.72
CA SER A 264 37.18 -43.22 -25.59
C SER A 264 37.64 -44.64 -25.30
N TYR A 265 37.80 -45.00 -24.02
CA TYR A 265 38.21 -46.33 -23.60
C TYR A 265 37.14 -47.39 -23.89
N GLY A 266 35.86 -47.06 -23.72
CA GLY A 266 34.74 -47.92 -24.11
C GLY A 266 34.73 -48.21 -25.61
N LEU A 267 34.86 -47.17 -26.44
CA LEU A 267 34.97 -47.33 -27.90
C LEU A 267 36.21 -48.14 -28.29
N SER A 268 37.36 -47.90 -27.66
CA SER A 268 38.58 -48.68 -27.90
C SER A 268 38.43 -50.16 -27.54
N LYS A 269 37.70 -50.48 -26.47
CA LYS A 269 37.38 -51.87 -26.10
C LYS A 269 36.42 -52.55 -27.07
N MET A 270 35.44 -51.82 -27.59
CA MET A 270 34.52 -52.35 -28.61
C MET A 270 35.24 -52.65 -29.93
N ILE A 271 36.30 -51.89 -30.24
CA ILE A 271 37.13 -52.05 -31.44
C ILE A 271 38.31 -53.02 -31.20
N ASP A 272 38.38 -53.69 -30.04
CA ASP A 272 39.45 -54.67 -29.82
C ASP A 272 39.32 -55.84 -30.82
N ARG A 273 40.26 -55.86 -31.78
CA ARG A 273 40.35 -56.83 -32.87
C ARG A 273 40.36 -58.27 -32.35
N LYS A 274 40.91 -58.52 -31.15
CA LYS A 274 40.88 -59.85 -30.52
C LYS A 274 39.48 -60.26 -30.07
N SER A 275 38.70 -59.32 -29.52
CA SER A 275 37.32 -59.57 -29.09
C SER A 275 36.40 -59.88 -30.27
N ILE A 276 36.54 -59.12 -31.37
CA ILE A 276 35.75 -59.32 -32.60
C ILE A 276 36.06 -60.69 -33.21
N LEU A 277 37.34 -61.06 -33.36
CA LEU A 277 37.73 -62.37 -33.90
C LEU A 277 37.25 -63.53 -33.02
N LYS A 278 37.27 -63.36 -31.69
CA LYS A 278 36.76 -64.36 -30.75
C LYS A 278 35.23 -64.53 -30.88
N ARG A 279 34.47 -63.44 -31.02
CA ARG A 279 33.01 -63.50 -31.26
C ARG A 279 32.68 -64.20 -32.58
N ILE A 280 33.40 -63.88 -33.66
CA ILE A 280 33.23 -64.54 -34.96
C ILE A 280 33.50 -66.05 -34.85
N CYS A 281 34.54 -66.45 -34.11
CA CYS A 281 34.86 -67.86 -33.88
C CYS A 281 33.74 -68.59 -33.11
N ILE A 282 33.23 -67.99 -32.03
CA ILE A 282 32.12 -68.55 -31.23
C ILE A 282 30.87 -68.72 -32.10
N TYR A 283 30.50 -67.71 -32.88
CA TYR A 283 29.33 -67.79 -33.75
C TYR A 283 29.50 -68.85 -34.86
N ARG A 284 30.70 -69.01 -35.43
CA ARG A 284 30.98 -70.08 -36.40
C ARG A 284 30.81 -71.48 -35.79
N ILE A 285 31.29 -71.68 -34.56
CA ILE A 285 31.12 -72.95 -33.83
C ILE A 285 29.64 -73.20 -33.54
N ALA A 286 28.90 -72.17 -33.11
CA ALA A 286 27.46 -72.28 -32.83
C ALA A 286 26.67 -72.70 -34.08
N ILE A 287 26.94 -72.08 -35.22
CA ILE A 287 26.31 -72.43 -36.51
C ILE A 287 26.59 -73.89 -36.86
N LYS A 288 27.84 -74.34 -36.75
CA LYS A 288 28.22 -75.74 -37.04
C LYS A 288 27.51 -76.74 -36.12
N ASN A 289 27.36 -76.41 -34.84
CA ASN A 289 26.65 -77.26 -33.88
C ASN A 289 25.14 -77.33 -34.16
N ILE A 290 24.53 -76.21 -34.57
CA ILE A 290 23.12 -76.18 -34.98
C ILE A 290 22.92 -77.08 -36.20
N ASP A 291 23.82 -77.03 -37.18
CA ASP A 291 23.75 -77.86 -38.38
C ASP A 291 23.86 -79.37 -38.06
N ILE A 292 24.80 -79.76 -37.19
CA ILE A 292 24.92 -81.16 -36.73
C ILE A 292 23.65 -81.62 -36.00
N ARG A 293 23.10 -80.77 -35.12
CA ARG A 293 21.86 -81.07 -34.38
C ARG A 293 20.67 -81.22 -35.32
N MET A 294 20.54 -80.31 -36.29
CA MET A 294 19.45 -80.34 -37.27
C MET A 294 19.48 -81.64 -38.08
N ASN A 295 20.65 -82.02 -38.60
CA ASN A 295 20.84 -83.26 -39.34
C ASN A 295 20.53 -84.51 -38.49
N SER A 296 20.90 -84.49 -37.21
CA SER A 296 20.60 -85.60 -36.29
C SER A 296 19.11 -85.72 -35.98
N CYS A 297 18.42 -84.60 -35.75
CA CYS A 297 16.98 -84.56 -35.54
C CYS A 297 16.21 -85.06 -36.76
N ILE A 298 16.61 -84.66 -37.97
CA ILE A 298 16.01 -85.15 -39.22
C ILE A 298 16.18 -86.67 -39.33
N LYS A 299 17.39 -87.20 -39.12
CA LYS A 299 17.65 -88.65 -39.14
C LYS A 299 16.81 -89.41 -38.13
N ASN A 300 16.75 -88.91 -36.88
CA ASN A 300 15.96 -89.55 -35.82
C ASN A 300 14.47 -89.55 -36.14
N TYR A 301 13.93 -88.46 -36.70
CA TYR A 301 12.54 -88.38 -37.10
C TYR A 301 12.19 -89.42 -38.18
N ILE A 302 13.03 -89.54 -39.21
CA ILE A 302 12.86 -90.53 -40.28
C ILE A 302 12.89 -91.96 -39.72
N ASN A 303 13.84 -92.25 -38.81
CA ASN A 303 13.96 -93.57 -38.19
C ASN A 303 12.72 -93.93 -37.35
N LEU A 304 12.21 -92.99 -36.54
CA LEU A 304 10.99 -93.21 -35.75
C LEU A 304 9.77 -93.53 -36.64
N LYS A 305 9.63 -92.82 -37.77
CA LYS A 305 8.55 -93.10 -38.73
C LYS A 305 8.69 -94.47 -39.39
N ARG A 306 9.91 -94.88 -39.74
CA ARG A 306 10.20 -96.23 -40.28
C ARG A 306 9.87 -97.34 -39.26
N SER A 307 10.29 -97.18 -38.01
CA SER A 307 10.00 -98.16 -36.96
C SER A 307 8.50 -98.32 -36.71
N ARG A 308 7.75 -97.21 -36.71
CA ARG A 308 6.28 -97.25 -36.58
C ARG A 308 5.60 -97.97 -37.74
N LEU A 309 6.07 -97.74 -38.97
CA LEU A 309 5.57 -98.45 -40.15
C LEU A 309 5.80 -99.96 -40.03
N LYS A 310 6.98 -100.38 -39.56
CA LYS A 310 7.33 -101.78 -39.36
C LYS A 310 6.41 -102.46 -38.34
N TYR A 311 6.15 -101.80 -37.21
CA TYR A 311 5.25 -102.32 -36.17
C TYR A 311 3.83 -102.55 -36.69
N ILE A 312 3.27 -101.60 -37.44
CA ILE A 312 1.92 -101.73 -38.02
C ILE A 312 1.86 -102.92 -39.00
N LEU A 313 2.92 -103.17 -39.77
CA LEU A 313 2.99 -104.32 -40.69
C LEU A 313 3.02 -105.67 -39.96
N GLU A 314 3.69 -105.75 -38.81
CA GLU A 314 3.73 -106.97 -37.99
C GLU A 314 2.38 -107.24 -37.32
N GLU A 315 1.70 -106.21 -36.81
CA GLU A 315 0.37 -106.36 -36.18
C GLU A 315 -0.69 -106.89 -37.16
N ILE A 316 -0.63 -106.46 -38.43
CA ILE A 316 -1.54 -106.92 -39.49
C ILE A 316 -1.34 -108.42 -39.78
N ARG A 317 -0.10 -108.94 -39.63
CA ARG A 317 0.19 -110.36 -39.90
C ARG A 317 -0.29 -111.30 -38.79
N GLU A 318 -0.21 -110.89 -37.53
CA GLU A 318 -0.63 -111.73 -36.40
C GLU A 318 -2.14 -112.00 -36.36
N LYS A 319 -2.97 -111.04 -36.83
CA LYS A 319 -4.44 -111.17 -36.78
C LYS A 319 -5.04 -111.94 -37.97
N ASN A 320 -4.23 -112.58 -38.83
CA ASN A 320 -4.73 -113.34 -39.99
C ASN A 320 -5.05 -114.82 -39.64
N PRO A 321 -6.31 -115.29 -39.72
CA PRO A 321 -6.75 -116.64 -39.32
C PRO A 321 -6.11 -117.81 -40.09
N ALA A 322 -5.55 -117.57 -41.28
CA ALA A 322 -4.87 -118.60 -42.07
C ALA A 322 -3.60 -119.15 -41.39
N SER A 323 -3.04 -118.40 -40.44
CA SER A 323 -1.80 -118.75 -39.75
C SER A 323 -1.95 -119.87 -38.70
N VAL A 324 -3.19 -120.22 -38.30
CA VAL A 324 -3.47 -121.33 -37.37
C VAL A 324 -3.38 -122.70 -38.06
N LEU A 325 -3.72 -122.78 -39.36
CA LEU A 325 -3.63 -124.00 -40.16
C LEU A 325 -2.19 -124.31 -40.60
N GLU A 326 -1.31 -123.31 -40.68
CA GLU A 326 0.12 -123.50 -40.96
C GLU A 326 0.91 -124.09 -39.78
N ARG A 327 0.39 -123.96 -38.55
CA ARG A 327 1.06 -124.46 -37.32
C ARG A 327 0.81 -125.95 -37.01
N GLY A 328 0.25 -126.70 -37.96
CA GLY A 328 0.17 -128.17 -37.88
C GLY A 328 -1.00 -128.71 -37.04
N PHE A 329 -1.98 -127.89 -36.68
CA PHE A 329 -3.18 -128.34 -35.97
C PHE A 329 -4.23 -128.88 -36.95
N ALA A 330 -4.71 -130.10 -36.71
CA ALA A 330 -5.75 -130.75 -37.51
C ALA A 330 -7.13 -130.64 -36.84
N LEU A 331 -8.19 -130.41 -37.61
CA LEU A 331 -9.56 -130.34 -37.11
C LEU A 331 -10.27 -131.67 -37.36
N ILE A 332 -10.93 -132.23 -36.34
CA ILE A 332 -11.51 -133.59 -36.39
C ILE A 332 -13.04 -133.52 -36.38
N TYR A 333 -13.70 -134.13 -37.37
CA TYR A 333 -15.16 -134.13 -37.59
C TYR A 333 -15.73 -135.56 -37.63
N ARG A 334 -16.99 -135.80 -37.20
CA ARG A 334 -17.66 -137.09 -37.44
C ARG A 334 -18.04 -137.26 -38.92
N ALA A 335 -18.02 -138.50 -39.43
CA ALA A 335 -18.24 -138.76 -40.86
C ALA A 335 -19.73 -138.67 -41.31
N GLU A 336 -20.69 -138.80 -40.40
CA GLU A 336 -22.14 -138.78 -40.71
C GLU A 336 -22.84 -137.45 -40.33
N GLU A 337 -22.23 -136.65 -39.47
CA GLU A 337 -22.65 -135.28 -39.13
C GLU A 337 -21.37 -134.45 -38.96
N ASP A 338 -21.22 -133.32 -39.66
CA ASP A 338 -20.06 -132.41 -39.64
C ASP A 338 -19.85 -131.68 -38.28
N LYS A 339 -20.02 -132.39 -37.16
CA LYS A 339 -19.74 -131.92 -35.81
C LYS A 339 -18.29 -132.22 -35.44
N ASN A 340 -17.60 -131.18 -34.97
CA ASN A 340 -16.24 -131.24 -34.48
C ASN A 340 -16.21 -132.00 -33.13
N ILE A 341 -15.38 -133.03 -33.03
CA ILE A 341 -15.22 -133.83 -31.81
C ILE A 341 -14.09 -133.23 -30.98
N LYS A 342 -14.41 -132.72 -29.79
CA LYS A 342 -13.43 -132.09 -28.89
C LYS A 342 -12.92 -133.01 -27.78
N SER A 343 -13.57 -134.14 -27.51
CA SER A 343 -13.24 -135.02 -26.40
C SER A 343 -13.30 -136.51 -26.77
N ILE A 344 -12.44 -137.32 -26.14
CA ILE A 344 -12.27 -138.77 -26.41
C ILE A 344 -13.54 -139.58 -26.05
N GLU A 345 -14.37 -139.10 -25.11
CA GLU A 345 -15.62 -139.78 -24.72
C GLU A 345 -16.62 -139.89 -25.87
N GLU A 346 -16.66 -138.90 -26.76
CA GLU A 346 -17.64 -138.81 -27.84
C GLU A 346 -17.36 -139.75 -29.03
N ALA A 347 -16.18 -140.35 -29.15
CA ALA A 347 -15.95 -141.35 -30.19
C ALA A 347 -16.60 -142.69 -29.78
N LYS A 348 -17.18 -143.50 -30.67
CA LYS A 348 -17.51 -144.90 -30.34
C LYS A 348 -16.51 -145.85 -31.02
N ILE A 349 -16.18 -146.96 -30.36
CA ILE A 349 -15.30 -148.00 -30.93
C ILE A 349 -15.99 -148.53 -32.20
N ASN A 350 -15.23 -148.65 -33.30
CA ASN A 350 -15.64 -148.95 -34.69
C ASN A 350 -16.32 -147.84 -35.53
N GLN A 351 -16.39 -146.59 -35.07
CA GLN A 351 -17.00 -145.46 -35.81
C GLN A 351 -16.02 -144.79 -36.81
N LYS A 352 -16.52 -144.27 -37.95
CA LYS A 352 -15.75 -143.51 -38.95
C LYS A 352 -15.70 -142.00 -38.61
N ILE A 353 -14.53 -141.37 -38.73
CA ILE A 353 -14.22 -139.95 -38.42
C ILE A 353 -13.44 -139.33 -39.59
N ARG A 354 -13.61 -138.02 -39.83
CA ARG A 354 -12.87 -137.17 -40.78
C ARG A 354 -11.84 -136.29 -40.06
N ILE A 355 -10.62 -136.22 -40.57
CA ILE A 355 -9.58 -135.30 -40.07
C ILE A 355 -9.18 -134.35 -41.20
N LEU A 356 -9.31 -133.04 -40.98
CA LEU A 356 -8.94 -131.98 -41.92
C LEU A 356 -7.55 -131.43 -41.56
N LEU A 357 -6.61 -131.57 -42.48
CA LEU A 357 -5.25 -131.05 -42.41
C LEU A 357 -5.08 -129.92 -43.44
N ARG A 358 -3.94 -129.20 -43.37
CA ARG A 358 -3.55 -128.13 -44.31
C ARG A 358 -3.79 -128.49 -45.79
N ASP A 359 -3.61 -129.78 -46.12
CA ASP A 359 -3.51 -130.23 -47.51
C ASP A 359 -4.61 -131.23 -47.92
N GLY A 360 -5.53 -131.60 -47.02
CA GLY A 360 -6.59 -132.58 -47.36
C GLY A 360 -7.35 -133.20 -46.18
N VAL A 361 -8.25 -134.14 -46.51
CA VAL A 361 -9.17 -134.78 -45.55
C VAL A 361 -8.98 -136.30 -45.52
N LEU A 362 -8.76 -136.87 -44.33
CA LEU A 362 -8.60 -138.32 -44.11
C LEU A 362 -9.83 -138.92 -43.42
N ASN A 363 -10.34 -140.05 -43.93
CA ASN A 363 -11.40 -140.84 -43.28
C ASN A 363 -10.77 -142.00 -42.50
N VAL A 364 -10.99 -142.08 -41.18
CA VAL A 364 -10.34 -143.05 -40.28
C VAL A 364 -11.39 -143.76 -39.41
N LYS A 365 -11.19 -145.03 -39.05
CA LYS A 365 -12.04 -145.78 -38.10
C LYS A 365 -11.38 -145.86 -36.72
N VAL A 366 -12.15 -145.65 -35.66
CA VAL A 366 -11.68 -145.72 -34.26
C VAL A 366 -11.55 -147.18 -33.83
N LEU A 367 -10.33 -147.64 -33.59
CA LEU A 367 -10.05 -149.02 -33.18
C LEU A 367 -10.01 -149.20 -31.66
N ASP A 368 -9.42 -148.25 -30.92
CA ASP A 368 -9.32 -148.35 -29.47
C ASP A 368 -9.27 -146.97 -28.80
N LYS A 369 -9.61 -146.89 -27.50
CA LYS A 369 -9.62 -145.64 -26.74
C LYS A 369 -8.60 -145.66 -25.61
N ILE A 370 -7.59 -144.79 -25.69
CA ILE A 370 -6.58 -144.62 -24.64
C ILE A 370 -6.62 -143.16 -24.15
N TYR A 371 -6.84 -142.95 -22.85
CA TYR A 371 -6.82 -141.61 -22.24
C TYR A 371 -5.41 -141.26 -21.79
N LYS A 372 -4.85 -140.17 -22.31
CA LYS A 372 -3.61 -139.57 -21.81
C LYS A 372 -3.76 -138.05 -21.80
N LYS A 373 -3.63 -137.42 -20.62
CA LYS A 373 -3.69 -135.96 -20.46
C LYS A 373 -2.30 -135.37 -20.73
N LEU A 374 -2.22 -134.35 -21.59
CA LEU A 374 -0.99 -133.60 -21.89
C LEU A 374 -0.81 -132.46 -20.87
N GLU A 375 0.34 -132.43 -20.19
CA GLU A 375 0.82 -131.30 -19.39
C GLU A 375 1.66 -130.36 -20.27
N LEU A 376 1.30 -129.07 -20.31
CA LEU A 376 2.07 -128.04 -21.01
C LEU A 376 3.02 -127.35 -20.01
N GLY A 377 4.29 -127.74 -20.07
CA GLY A 377 5.39 -127.15 -19.28
C GLY A 377 5.97 -125.86 -19.89
N PHE A 378 6.36 -124.97 -18.97
CA PHE A 378 7.00 -123.66 -19.10
C PHE A 378 8.29 -123.59 -19.95
N LYS A 379 8.68 -122.35 -20.35
CA LYS A 379 10.06 -121.86 -20.15
C LYS A 379 10.22 -120.34 -20.27
N ASP A 380 10.93 -119.78 -19.29
CA ASP A 380 11.32 -118.38 -19.06
C ASP A 380 12.31 -117.79 -20.08
N GLY A 381 12.45 -116.46 -20.03
CA GLY A 381 13.63 -115.74 -20.55
C GLY A 381 13.62 -114.23 -20.27
N ASN A 382 14.32 -113.84 -19.19
CA ASN A 382 14.98 -112.56 -18.84
C ASN A 382 14.38 -111.20 -19.22
#